data_AF-A0A4Q1KMA7-F1
#
_entry.id   AF-A0A4Q1KMA7-F1
#
_cell.length_a   1.000
_cell.length_b   1.000
_cell.length_c   1.000
_cell.angle_alpha   90.00
_cell.angle_beta   90.00
_cell.angle_gamma   90.00
#
_symmetry.space_group_name_H-M   'P 1'
#
loop_
_entity.id
_entity.type
_entity.pdbx_description
1 polymer ?
#
loop_
_entity_poly.entity_id
_entity_poly.type
_entity_poly.pdbx_seq_one_letter_code
_entity_poly.pdbx_strand_id
1 'polypeptide(L)' 'MDSTTLRTVAELARKRAARGCSGAQGDGMMRLGAARALNQLAADLEASASACDPRPTSRRSRA' A
#
# COMPACT_ATOMS: atom_id res chain seq x y z
N MET A 1 6.47 12.06 2.55
CA MET A 1 6.22 11.35 1.26
C MET A 1 4.86 11.80 0.78
N ASP A 2 4.72 12.17 -0.49
CA ASP A 2 3.41 12.60 -1.04
C ASP A 2 2.50 11.39 -1.30
N SER A 3 1.20 11.66 -1.48
CA SER A 3 0.18 10.63 -1.67
C SER A 3 0.38 9.84 -2.97
N THR A 4 0.91 10.48 -4.02
CA THR A 4 1.28 9.82 -5.28
C THR A 4 2.34 8.75 -5.04
N THR A 5 3.42 9.10 -4.35
CA THR A 5 4.51 8.19 -4.03
C THR A 5 4.01 7.04 -3.17
N LEU A 6 3.18 7.30 -2.16
CA LEU A 6 2.58 6.27 -1.31
C LEU A 6 1.73 5.27 -2.13
N ARG A 7 0.91 5.77 -3.05
CA ARG A 7 0.11 4.93 -3.97
C ARG A 7 0.99 4.10 -4.91
N THR A 8 2.05 4.69 -5.44
CA THR A 8 3.01 3.97 -6.30
C THR A 8 3.69 2.83 -5.54
N VAL A 9 4.10 3.06 -4.29
CA VAL A 9 4.71 2.00 -3.47
C VAL A 9 3.69 0.92 -3.11
N ALA A 10 2.43 1.29 -2.82
CA ALA A 10 1.36 0.32 -2.60
C ALA A 10 1.14 -0.59 -3.82
N GLU A 11 1.13 -0.02 -5.02
CA GLU A 11 1.01 -0.77 -6.27
C GLU A 11 2.23 -1.70 -6.49
N LEU A 12 3.44 -1.22 -6.18
CA LEU A 12 4.65 -2.04 -6.24
C LEU A 12 4.59 -3.23 -5.26
N ALA A 13 4.12 -2.99 -4.04
CA ALA A 13 3.96 -4.04 -3.03
C ALA A 13 2.96 -5.12 -3.51
N ARG A 14 1.81 -4.73 -4.08
CA ARG A 14 0.87 -5.67 -4.72
C ARG A 14 1.49 -6.46 -5.86
N LYS A 15 2.23 -5.80 -6.76
CA LYS A 15 2.92 -6.48 -7.87
C LYS A 15 3.92 -7.51 -7.35
N ARG A 16 4.62 -7.23 -6.25
CA ARG A 16 5.54 -8.17 -5.60
C ARG A 16 4.81 -9.32 -4.92
N ALA A 17 3.68 -9.05 -4.26
CA ALA A 17 2.85 -10.09 -3.66
C ALA A 17 2.32 -11.07 -4.72
N ALA A 18 1.82 -10.56 -5.84
CA ALA A 18 1.26 -11.35 -6.95
C ALA A 18 2.32 -12.18 -7.69
N ARG A 19 3.53 -11.65 -7.83
CA ARG A 19 4.65 -12.36 -8.47
C ARG A 19 5.20 -13.49 -7.60
N GLY A 20 4.87 -13.48 -6.31
CA GLY A 20 5.50 -14.31 -5.28
C GLY A 20 6.96 -13.91 -5.07
N CYS A 21 7.54 -14.29 -3.93
CA CYS A 21 8.98 -14.24 -3.76
C CYS A 21 9.62 -15.21 -4.77
N SER A 22 10.07 -14.68 -5.90
CA SER A 22 10.77 -15.40 -6.98
C SER A 22 12.19 -15.81 -6.59
N GLY A 23 12.66 -15.46 -5.38
CA GLY A 23 13.90 -15.99 -4.84
C GLY A 23 13.68 -17.44 -4.44
N ALA A 24 14.49 -18.35 -4.99
CA ALA A 24 14.42 -19.80 -4.80
C ALA A 24 14.67 -20.30 -3.34
N GLN A 25 14.55 -19.42 -2.34
CA GLN A 25 14.82 -19.68 -0.93
C GLN A 25 13.57 -19.31 -0.10
N GLY A 26 12.77 -20.31 0.22
CA GLY A 26 11.63 -20.18 1.13
C GLY A 26 10.58 -21.26 0.85
N ASP A 27 10.14 -21.94 1.90
CA ASP A 27 9.03 -22.89 1.79
C ASP A 27 7.71 -22.17 1.42
N GLY A 28 6.67 -22.96 1.12
CA GLY A 28 5.36 -22.42 0.73
C GLY A 28 4.72 -21.51 1.78
N MET A 29 4.98 -21.75 3.07
CA MET A 29 4.44 -20.96 4.17
C MET A 29 5.14 -19.61 4.30
N MET A 30 6.47 -19.59 4.15
CA MET A 30 7.25 -18.35 4.12
C MET A 30 6.83 -17.46 2.96
N ARG A 31 6.61 -18.04 1.77
CA ARG A 31 6.11 -17.31 0.60
C ARG A 31 4.71 -16.75 0.82
N LEU A 32 3.81 -17.54 1.41
CA LEU A 32 2.46 -17.09 1.76
C LEU A 32 2.51 -15.94 2.78
N GLY A 33 3.35 -16.06 3.81
CA GLY A 33 3.57 -15.01 4.80
C GLY A 33 4.07 -13.71 4.19
N ALA A 34 5.07 -13.80 3.30
CA ALA A 34 5.60 -12.64 2.58
C ALA A 34 4.54 -11.98 1.68
N ALA A 35 3.75 -12.76 0.95
CA ALA A 35 2.67 -12.23 0.13
C ALA A 35 1.60 -11.50 0.97
N ARG A 36 1.22 -12.07 2.12
CA ARG A 36 0.29 -11.44 3.07
C ARG A 36 0.85 -10.13 3.65
N ALA A 37 2.12 -10.12 4.06
CA ALA A 37 2.77 -8.92 4.58
C ALA A 37 2.83 -7.79 3.53
N LEU A 38 3.14 -8.11 2.28
CA LEU A 38 3.14 -7.14 1.18
C LEU A 38 1.74 -6.59 0.88
N ASN A 39 0.70 -7.42 0.97
CA ASN A 39 -0.68 -6.96 0.81
C ASN A 39 -1.11 -6.02 1.95
N GLN A 40 -0.74 -6.35 3.20
CA GLN A 40 -1.02 -5.48 4.34
C GLN A 40 -0.30 -4.14 4.20
N LEU A 41 0.99 -4.16 3.84
CA LEU A 41 1.76 -2.94 3.58
C LEU A 41 1.10 -2.07 2.49
N ALA A 42 0.59 -2.68 1.41
CA ALA A 42 -0.11 -1.93 0.37
C ALA A 42 -1.37 -1.24 0.91
N ALA A 43 -2.16 -1.91 1.76
CA ALA A 43 -3.34 -1.33 2.38
C ALA A 43 -2.99 -0.16 3.32
N ASP A 44 -1.95 -0.31 4.13
CA ASP A 44 -1.50 0.72 5.07
C ASP A 44 -0.99 1.97 4.33
N LEU A 45 -0.30 1.78 3.20
CA LEU A 45 0.17 2.86 2.34
C LEU A 45 -1.00 3.60 1.65
N GLU A 46 -2.05 2.90 1.24
CA GLU A 46 -3.26 3.53 0.68
C GLU A 46 -4.04 4.35 1.71
N ALA A 47 -4.16 3.83 2.93
CA ALA A 47 -4.75 4.57 4.04
C ALA A 47 -3.93 5.83 4.35
N SER A 48 -2.60 5.70 4.37
CA SER A 48 -1.68 6.83 4.57
C SER A 48 -1.78 7.85 3.43
N ALA A 49 -1.86 7.40 2.18
CA ALA A 49 -2.02 8.30 1.02
C ALA A 49 -3.32 9.10 1.10
N SER A 50 -4.41 8.45 1.54
CA SER A 50 -5.71 9.10 1.74
C SER A 50 -5.69 10.11 2.88
N ALA A 51 -4.86 9.89 3.91
CA ALA A 51 -4.64 10.85 4.98
C ALA A 51 -3.74 12.03 4.57
N CYS A 52 -2.82 11.82 3.62
CA CYS A 52 -1.96 12.86 3.07
C CYS A 52 -2.66 13.78 2.08
N ASP A 53 -3.70 13.28 1.38
CA ASP A 53 -4.50 14.15 0.53
C ASP A 53 -5.20 15.19 1.39
N PRO A 54 -5.03 16.50 1.09
CA PRO A 54 -5.76 17.53 1.80
C PRO A 54 -7.25 17.24 1.63
N ARG A 55 -7.95 16.95 2.74
CA ARG A 55 -9.42 16.93 2.75
C ARG A 55 -9.87 18.18 2.02
N PRO A 56 -10.82 18.10 1.06
CA PRO A 56 -11.44 19.30 0.55
C PRO A 56 -11.99 20.01 1.78
N THR A 57 -11.37 21.14 2.14
CA THR A 57 -11.83 21.96 3.24
C THR A 57 -13.27 22.27 2.86
N SER A 58 -14.21 21.72 3.63
CA SER A 58 -15.61 22.08 3.51
C SER A 58 -15.67 23.58 3.75
N ARG A 59 -15.57 24.35 2.66
CA ARG A 59 -15.89 25.76 2.59
C ARG A 59 -17.42 25.81 2.62
N ARG A 60 -18.02 25.38 3.73
CA ARG A 60 -19.44 25.59 3.98
C ARG A 60 -19.54 26.83 4.84
N SER A 61 -19.92 27.90 4.14
CA SER A 61 -20.18 29.25 4.57
C SER A 61 -20.63 29.36 6.02
N ARG A 62 -20.00 30.29 6.75
CA ARG A 62 -20.75 31.09 7.73
C ARG A 62 -21.82 31.85 6.94
N ALA A 63 -23.08 31.48 7.16
CA ALA A 63 -24.25 32.30 6.91
C ALA A 63 -25.04 32.31 8.22
#